data_AF-A0A0E2H0V7-F1
#
_entry.id   AF-A0A0E2H0V7-F1
#
_cell.length_a   1.000
_cell.length_b   1.000
_cell.length_c   1.000
_cell.angle_alpha   90.00
_cell.angle_beta   90.00
_cell.angle_gamma   90.00
#
_symmetry.space_group_name_H-M   'P 1'
#
loop_
_entity.id
_entity.type
_entity.pdbx_description
1 polymer ?
#
loop_
_entity_poly.entity_id
_entity_poly.type
_entity_poly.pdbx_seq_one_letter_code
_entity_poly.pdbx_strand_id
1 'polypeptide(L)'
;MISSCSKNKCRQVGNSEKGIYAFRRTVNSKMRCEEVSATAALLGHTEDVNERYYTYDISGIEEKTEIILRINAEMSNLGNR
;
A
#
# COMPACT_ATOMS: atom_id res chain seq x y z
N MET A 1 -25.47 -9.81 -5.40
CA MET A 1 -24.49 -8.90 -6.03
C MET A 1 -23.24 -8.82 -5.17
N ILE A 2 -22.04 -8.88 -5.77
CA ILE A 2 -20.74 -8.90 -5.05
C ILE A 2 -20.56 -7.67 -4.15
N SER A 3 -21.08 -6.52 -4.57
CA SER A 3 -21.06 -5.27 -3.79
C SER A 3 -21.78 -5.39 -2.44
N SER A 4 -22.93 -6.05 -2.39
CA SER A 4 -23.67 -6.29 -1.14
C SER A 4 -22.91 -7.22 -0.20
N CYS A 5 -22.29 -8.28 -0.75
CA CYS A 5 -21.47 -9.20 0.04
C CYS A 5 -20.27 -8.48 0.67
N SER A 6 -19.59 -7.63 -0.09
CA SER A 6 -18.45 -6.84 0.36
C SER A 6 -18.84 -5.88 1.51
N LYS A 7 -19.95 -5.14 1.38
CA LYS A 7 -20.47 -4.27 2.44
C LYS A 7 -20.89 -5.03 3.69
N ASN A 8 -21.58 -6.17 3.52
CA ASN A 8 -21.95 -7.03 4.64
C ASN A 8 -20.73 -7.54 5.39
N LYS A 9 -19.66 -7.90 4.66
CA LYS A 9 -18.41 -8.32 5.29
C LYS A 9 -17.76 -7.19 6.07
N CYS A 10 -17.74 -5.95 5.56
CA CYS A 10 -17.29 -4.77 6.33
C CYS A 10 -18.02 -4.65 7.68
N ARG A 11 -19.36 -4.74 7.68
CA ARG A 11 -20.17 -4.64 8.90
C ARG A 11 -19.84 -5.75 9.90
N GLN A 12 -19.68 -6.99 9.43
CA GLN A 12 -19.34 -8.14 10.29
C GLN A 12 -17.99 -7.96 11.01
N VAL A 13 -17.02 -7.31 10.37
CA VAL A 13 -15.69 -7.08 10.95
C VAL A 13 -15.57 -5.73 11.67
N GLY A 14 -16.67 -5.00 11.84
CA GLY A 14 -16.67 -3.69 12.50
C GLY A 14 -16.04 -2.55 11.67
N ASN A 15 -15.80 -2.76 10.38
CA ASN A 15 -15.24 -1.74 9.49
C ASN A 15 -16.35 -0.89 8.85
N SER A 16 -16.03 0.37 8.56
CA SER A 16 -16.89 1.20 7.71
C SER A 16 -17.14 0.53 6.36
N GLU A 17 -18.37 0.63 5.85
CA GLU A 17 -18.73 0.02 4.57
C GLU A 17 -17.90 0.61 3.43
N LYS A 18 -17.18 -0.27 2.72
CA LYS A 18 -16.38 0.11 1.54
C LYS A 18 -16.85 -0.63 0.31
N GLY A 19 -16.70 0.00 -0.85
CA GLY A 19 -16.94 -0.63 -2.16
C GLY A 19 -15.70 -1.39 -2.65
N ILE A 20 -15.89 -2.22 -3.67
CA ILE A 20 -14.84 -3.08 -4.25
C ILE A 20 -13.59 -2.30 -4.69
N TYR A 21 -13.76 -1.07 -5.20
CA TYR A 21 -12.67 -0.20 -5.61
C TYR A 21 -11.75 0.22 -4.45
N ALA A 22 -12.29 0.36 -3.24
CA ALA A 22 -11.48 0.68 -2.08
C ALA A 22 -10.55 -0.49 -1.73
N PHE A 23 -11.08 -1.72 -1.75
CA PHE A 23 -10.28 -2.92 -1.54
C PHE A 23 -9.17 -3.06 -2.59
N ARG A 24 -9.50 -2.84 -3.87
CA ARG A 24 -8.51 -2.90 -4.95
C ARG A 24 -7.36 -1.90 -4.75
N ARG A 25 -7.67 -0.66 -4.34
CA ARG A 25 -6.64 0.35 -3.99
C ARG A 25 -5.81 -0.09 -2.80
N THR A 26 -6.43 -0.55 -1.72
CA THR A 26 -5.72 -0.98 -0.51
C THR A 26 -4.78 -2.14 -0.77
N VAL A 27 -5.23 -3.16 -1.53
CA VAL A 27 -4.39 -4.30 -1.90
C VAL A 27 -3.20 -3.86 -2.75
N ASN A 28 -3.44 -3.02 -3.78
CA ASN A 28 -2.35 -2.51 -4.61
C ASN A 28 -1.31 -1.72 -3.81
N SER A 29 -1.76 -0.79 -2.98
CA SER A 29 -0.86 0.06 -2.18
C SER A 29 -0.03 -0.76 -1.19
N LYS A 30 -0.63 -1.76 -0.51
CA LYS A 30 0.11 -2.65 0.38
C LYS A 30 1.18 -3.46 -0.33
N MET A 31 0.83 -4.10 -1.43
CA MET A 31 1.80 -4.89 -2.21
C MET A 31 2.95 -4.02 -2.72
N ARG A 32 2.68 -2.76 -3.08
CA ARG A 32 3.73 -1.85 -3.51
C ARG A 32 4.70 -1.45 -2.39
N CYS A 33 4.19 -1.23 -1.17
CA CYS A 33 5.00 -0.98 0.03
C CYS A 33 5.87 -2.19 0.39
N GLU A 34 5.39 -3.41 0.15
CA GLU A 34 6.15 -4.66 0.28
C GLU A 34 7.09 -4.95 -0.91
N GLU A 35 7.43 -3.92 -1.69
CA GLU A 35 8.35 -3.97 -2.84
C GLU A 35 7.94 -4.93 -3.98
N VAL A 36 6.67 -5.31 -4.06
CA VAL A 36 6.17 -6.10 -5.19
C VAL A 36 6.08 -5.23 -6.44
N SER A 37 7.03 -5.40 -7.36
CA SER A 37 7.11 -4.63 -8.61
C SER A 37 6.00 -4.97 -9.61
N ALA A 38 5.46 -6.20 -9.57
CA ALA A 38 4.48 -6.69 -10.55
C ALA A 38 3.00 -6.40 -10.18
N THR A 39 2.74 -5.42 -9.32
CA THR A 39 1.37 -5.15 -8.81
C THR A 39 0.37 -4.77 -9.88
N ALA A 40 0.77 -3.97 -10.88
CA ALA A 40 -0.10 -3.60 -11.99
C ALA A 40 -0.52 -4.83 -12.82
N ALA A 41 0.44 -5.71 -13.14
CA ALA A 41 0.19 -6.95 -13.87
C ALA A 41 -0.73 -7.91 -13.08
N LEU A 42 -0.49 -8.06 -11.78
CA LEU A 42 -1.30 -8.95 -10.91
C LEU A 42 -2.76 -8.51 -10.79
N LEU A 43 -3.01 -7.20 -10.82
CA LEU A 43 -4.35 -6.63 -10.70
C LEU A 43 -5.01 -6.32 -12.05
N GLY A 44 -4.32 -6.61 -13.16
CA GLY A 44 -4.82 -6.41 -14.51
C GLY A 44 -4.94 -4.93 -14.92
N HIS A 45 -4.02 -4.10 -14.43
CA HIS A 45 -3.91 -2.68 -14.78
C HIS A 45 -2.73 -2.47 -15.75
N THR A 46 -2.78 -1.39 -16.52
CA THR A 46 -1.56 -0.82 -17.10
C THR A 46 -0.77 -0.10 -16.00
N GLU A 47 0.55 0.02 -16.16
CA GLU A 47 1.39 0.75 -15.19
C GLU A 47 0.89 2.17 -14.94
N ASP A 48 0.60 2.92 -16.01
CA ASP A 48 0.06 4.29 -15.93
C ASP A 48 -1.23 4.38 -15.09
N VAL A 49 -2.14 3.42 -15.25
CA VAL A 49 -3.40 3.38 -14.49
C VAL A 49 -3.13 3.02 -13.04
N ASN A 50 -2.18 2.12 -12.80
CA ASN A 50 -1.81 1.70 -11.45
C ASN A 50 -1.23 2.87 -10.64
N GLU A 51 -0.26 3.57 -11.23
CA GLU A 51 0.38 4.74 -10.62
C GLU A 51 -0.60 5.86 -10.33
N ARG A 52 -1.50 6.17 -11.27
CA ARG A 52 -2.44 7.30 -11.11
C ARG A 52 -3.58 7.05 -10.13
N TYR A 53 -4.05 5.80 -10.01
CA TYR A 53 -5.33 5.52 -9.35
C TYR A 53 -5.28 4.47 -8.23
N TYR A 54 -4.19 3.72 -8.09
CA TYR A 54 -4.08 2.61 -7.14
C TYR A 54 -2.83 2.65 -6.27
N THR A 55 -1.81 3.42 -6.64
CA THR A 55 -0.57 3.57 -5.88
C THR A 55 -0.67 4.77 -4.94
N TYR A 56 -0.69 4.47 -3.64
CA TYR A 56 -0.69 5.47 -2.57
C TYR A 56 0.38 5.10 -1.55
N ASP A 57 1.11 6.10 -1.05
CA ASP A 57 1.95 5.94 0.13
C ASP A 57 1.04 5.78 1.36
N ILE A 58 0.92 4.56 1.85
CA ILE A 58 0.14 4.20 3.04
C ILE A 58 1.04 3.95 4.26
N SER A 59 2.35 4.22 4.14
CA SER A 59 3.34 3.94 5.16
C SER A 59 3.09 4.82 6.39
N GLY A 60 3.23 4.22 7.58
CA GLY A 60 3.06 4.91 8.85
C GLY A 60 4.15 5.95 9.12
N ILE A 61 3.92 6.86 10.06
CA ILE A 61 4.97 7.82 10.47
C ILE A 61 6.13 7.10 11.17
N GLU A 62 5.82 6.03 11.89
CA GLU A 62 6.78 5.16 12.57
C GLU A 62 7.70 4.49 11.55
N GLU A 63 7.12 3.90 10.49
CA GLU A 63 7.84 3.23 9.41
C GLU A 63 8.76 4.21 8.66
N LYS A 64 8.27 5.43 8.39
CA LYS A 64 9.09 6.51 7.83
C LYS A 64 10.23 6.93 8.75
N THR A 65 9.97 6.99 10.06
CA THR A 65 10.97 7.32 11.07
C THR A 65 12.07 6.26 11.11
N GLU A 66 11.71 4.98 11.11
CA GLU A 66 12.67 3.87 11.07
C GLU A 66 13.57 3.91 9.82
N ILE A 67 12.98 4.19 8.66
CA ILE A 67 13.74 4.35 7.41
C ILE A 67 14.78 5.48 7.53
N ILE A 68 14.37 6.65 8.05
CA ILE A 68 15.27 7.79 8.23
C ILE A 68 16.39 7.45 9.22
N LEU A 69 16.07 6.80 10.35
CA LEU A 69 17.06 6.39 11.35
C LEU A 69 18.09 5.43 10.76
N ARG A 70 17.64 4.45 9.97
CA ARG A 70 18.51 3.50 9.27
C ARG A 70 19.45 4.22 8.30
N ILE A 71 18.94 5.10 7.45
CA ILE A 71 19.74 5.88 6.50
C ILE A 71 20.78 6.74 7.23
N ASN A 72 20.38 7.43 8.31
CA ASN A 72 21.29 8.25 9.09
C ASN A 72 22.42 7.42 9.71
N ALA A 73 22.12 6.22 10.23
CA ALA A 73 23.13 5.32 10.77
C ALA A 73 24.12 4.85 9.68
N GLU A 74 23.64 4.53 8.48
CA GLU A 74 24.48 4.17 7.34
C GLU A 74 25.39 5.33 6.89
N MET A 75 24.86 6.57 6.83
CA MET A 75 25.64 7.76 6.47
C MET A 75 26.73 8.10 7.49
N SER A 76 26.46 7.96 8.80
CA SER A 76 27.47 8.16 9.84
C SER A 76 28.64 7.17 9.71
N ASN A 77 28.39 5.94 9.24
CA ASN A 77 29.43 4.93 9.04
C ASN A 77 30.27 5.18 7.79
N LEU A 78 29.76 5.92 6.80
CA LEU A 78 30.49 6.33 5.59
C LEU A 78 31.45 7.49 5.83
N GLY A 79 31.15 8.39 6.78
CA GLY A 79 32.03 9.52 7.14
C GLY A 79 33.23 9.16 8.03
N ASN A 80 33.31 7.90 8.49
CA ASN A 80 34.37 7.38 9.36
C ASN A 80 35.38 6.47 8.60
N ARG A 81 35.40 6.52 7.27
CA ARG A 81 36.36 5.83 6.40
C ARG A 81 37.27 6.81 5.69
#